data_AF-A0A6M0FJV2-F1
#
_entry.id   AF-A0A6M0FJV2-F1
#
_cell.length_a   1.000
_cell.length_b   1.000
_cell.length_c   1.000
_cell.angle_alpha   90.00
_cell.angle_beta   90.00
_cell.angle_gamma   90.00
#
_symmetry.space_group_name_H-M   'P 1'
#
loop_
_entity.id
_entity.type
_entity.pdbx_description
1 polymer ?
#
loop_
_entity_poly.entity_id
_entity_poly.type
_entity_poly.pdbx_seq_one_letter_code
_entity_poly.pdbx_strand_id
1 'polypeptide(L)'
;MNKESFDLEFCELLHRNSRESDSLFVYIRMRINQFNLNKFYQPNDILNEVYKRSIKALEEGKTINSVSGWIRGTAYNYIRELSRKKSKTKSFEELSEKESKYVTKSFNLLQQDGTLQDRFEQVNNKIELLNEALKKLTLEEQKLLNYKEIQGLSWQEIQNLEEYQSITPSALRKRKERIIKKLREFCHSIVEI
;
A
#
# COMPACT_ATOMS: atom_id res chain seq x y z
N MET A 1 -2.96 5.56 -24.18
CA MET A 1 -1.74 6.33 -23.88
C MET A 1 -0.57 5.66 -24.59
N ASN A 2 0.34 6.42 -25.20
CA ASN A 2 1.57 5.89 -25.81
C ASN A 2 2.73 5.92 -24.79
N LYS A 3 3.86 5.29 -25.13
CA LYS A 3 5.03 5.20 -24.24
C LYS A 3 5.57 6.57 -23.81
N GLU A 4 5.76 7.49 -24.75
CA GLU A 4 6.31 8.82 -24.47
C GLU A 4 5.46 9.61 -23.48
N SER A 5 4.13 9.58 -23.66
CA SER A 5 3.19 10.21 -22.73
C SER A 5 3.21 9.55 -21.35
N PHE A 6 3.39 8.22 -21.28
CA PHE A 6 3.53 7.52 -20.01
C PHE A 6 4.84 7.90 -19.30
N ASP A 7 5.95 7.94 -20.02
CA ASP A 7 7.27 8.25 -19.47
C ASP A 7 7.30 9.67 -18.87
N LEU A 8 6.67 10.64 -19.54
CA LEU A 8 6.49 12.00 -19.02
C LEU A 8 5.68 12.01 -17.73
N GLU A 9 4.49 11.42 -17.72
CA GLU A 9 3.60 11.43 -16.55
C GLU A 9 4.19 10.62 -15.38
N PHE A 10 4.94 9.55 -15.68
CA PHE A 10 5.68 8.76 -14.69
C PHE A 10 6.81 9.58 -14.05
N CYS A 11 7.58 10.32 -14.86
CA CYS A 11 8.63 11.22 -14.37
C CYS A 11 8.06 12.38 -13.54
N GLU A 12 6.96 12.98 -13.97
CA GLU A 12 6.26 14.02 -13.20
C GLU A 12 5.78 13.49 -11.84
N LEU A 13 5.25 12.27 -11.83
CA LEU A 13 4.79 11.62 -10.61
C LEU A 13 5.93 11.33 -9.62
N LEU A 14 7.16 11.14 -10.12
CA LEU A 14 8.36 10.93 -9.31
C LEU A 14 9.17 12.21 -9.06
N HIS A 15 8.69 13.38 -9.52
CA HIS A 15 9.39 14.63 -9.35
C HIS A 15 9.65 14.92 -7.86
N ARG A 16 10.85 15.41 -7.53
CA ARG A 16 11.22 15.70 -6.13
C ARG A 16 10.29 16.75 -5.55
N ASN A 17 9.90 16.56 -4.29
CA ASN A 17 9.06 17.47 -3.51
C ASN A 17 7.60 17.62 -4.00
N SER A 18 7.11 16.75 -4.88
CA SER A 18 5.67 16.69 -5.16
C SER A 18 4.96 15.86 -4.08
N ARG A 19 3.76 16.32 -3.68
CA ARG A 19 2.92 15.63 -2.69
C ARG A 19 2.55 14.22 -3.18
N GLU A 20 2.40 14.07 -4.49
CA GLU A 20 2.10 12.83 -5.19
C GLU A 20 3.26 11.84 -5.12
N SER A 21 4.51 12.29 -5.28
CA SER A 21 5.72 11.47 -5.14
C SER A 21 5.85 10.97 -3.70
N ASP A 22 5.77 11.87 -2.71
CA ASP A 22 5.81 11.52 -1.30
C ASP A 22 4.71 10.49 -0.96
N SER A 23 3.48 10.72 -1.44
CA SER A 23 2.35 9.80 -1.26
C SER A 23 2.62 8.42 -1.85
N LEU A 24 3.22 8.35 -3.04
CA LEU A 24 3.54 7.07 -3.68
C LEU A 24 4.64 6.33 -2.94
N PHE A 25 5.73 7.01 -2.55
CA PHE A 25 6.82 6.41 -1.79
C PHE A 25 6.35 5.90 -0.43
N VAL A 26 5.52 6.67 0.28
CA VAL A 26 4.90 6.25 1.53
C VAL A 26 4.00 5.04 1.29
N TYR A 27 3.14 5.08 0.27
CA TYR A 27 2.28 3.94 -0.08
C TYR A 27 3.10 2.67 -0.33
N ILE A 28 4.14 2.73 -1.16
CA ILE A 28 5.00 1.59 -1.47
C ILE A 28 5.71 1.09 -0.21
N ARG A 29 6.29 1.99 0.59
CA ARG A 29 6.97 1.64 1.84
C ARG A 29 6.04 0.96 2.82
N MET A 30 4.80 1.47 2.98
CA MET A 30 3.78 0.83 3.82
C MET A 30 3.46 -0.58 3.34
N ARG A 31 3.31 -0.79 2.03
CA ARG A 31 3.05 -2.13 1.47
C ARG A 31 4.24 -3.08 1.63
N ILE A 32 5.47 -2.61 1.42
CA ILE A 32 6.67 -3.40 1.69
C ILE A 32 6.71 -3.85 3.16
N ASN A 33 6.44 -2.93 4.09
CA ASN A 33 6.40 -3.22 5.53
C ASN A 33 5.29 -4.22 5.87
N GLN A 34 4.09 -4.02 5.32
CA GLN A 34 2.94 -4.92 5.52
C GLN A 34 3.28 -6.38 5.20
N PHE A 35 4.04 -6.63 4.14
CA PHE A 35 4.44 -7.99 3.74
C PHE A 35 5.79 -8.43 4.35
N ASN A 36 6.33 -7.67 5.32
CA ASN A 36 7.64 -7.93 5.95
C ASN A 36 8.78 -8.06 4.94
N LEU A 37 8.76 -7.26 3.88
CA LEU A 37 9.73 -7.27 2.78
C LEU A 37 10.79 -6.16 2.90
N ASN A 38 10.67 -5.32 3.90
CA ASN A 38 11.52 -4.14 4.15
C ASN A 38 13.01 -4.43 4.38
N LYS A 39 13.34 -5.69 4.73
CA LYS A 39 14.72 -6.15 4.82
C LYS A 39 15.37 -6.38 3.44
N PHE A 40 14.57 -6.58 2.40
CA PHE A 40 15.03 -7.05 1.09
C PHE A 40 14.75 -6.08 -0.05
N TYR A 41 13.74 -5.21 0.11
CA TYR A 41 13.28 -4.32 -0.94
C TYR A 41 13.08 -2.90 -0.42
N GLN A 42 13.54 -1.94 -1.21
CA GLN A 42 13.27 -0.51 -1.06
C GLN A 42 12.21 -0.05 -2.06
N PRO A 43 11.56 1.09 -1.85
CA PRO A 43 10.57 1.62 -2.79
C PRO A 43 11.09 1.76 -4.23
N ASN A 44 12.36 2.14 -4.41
CA ASN A 44 12.98 2.25 -5.73
C ASN A 44 13.03 0.91 -6.48
N ASP A 45 13.28 -0.21 -5.78
CA ASP A 45 13.30 -1.55 -6.38
C ASP A 45 11.93 -1.91 -6.94
N ILE A 46 10.88 -1.56 -6.20
CA ILE A 46 9.49 -1.76 -6.62
C ILE A 46 9.17 -0.88 -7.82
N LEU A 47 9.54 0.40 -7.78
CA LEU A 47 9.26 1.35 -8.87
C LEU A 47 9.94 0.95 -10.18
N ASN A 48 11.20 0.50 -10.12
CA ASN A 48 11.93 0.02 -11.28
C ASN A 48 11.21 -1.15 -11.97
N GLU A 49 10.71 -2.11 -11.19
CA GLU A 49 9.94 -3.23 -11.75
C GLU A 49 8.57 -2.78 -12.27
N VAL A 50 7.89 -1.89 -11.55
CA VAL A 50 6.60 -1.35 -11.99
C VAL A 50 6.73 -0.63 -13.32
N TYR A 51 7.78 0.17 -13.50
CA TYR A 51 8.06 0.82 -14.77
C TYR A 51 8.25 -0.21 -15.89
N LYS A 52 9.11 -1.21 -15.71
CA LYS A 52 9.32 -2.30 -16.70
C LYS A 52 8.02 -2.99 -17.10
N ARG A 53 7.17 -3.33 -16.12
CA ARG A 53 5.86 -3.96 -16.37
C ARG A 53 4.89 -3.03 -17.09
N SER A 54 4.98 -1.73 -16.84
CA SER A 54 4.16 -0.72 -17.50
C SER A 54 4.54 -0.57 -18.97
N ILE A 55 5.85 -0.51 -19.28
CA ILE A 55 6.34 -0.49 -20.66
C ILE A 55 5.88 -1.75 -21.42
N LYS A 56 6.09 -2.93 -20.84
CA LYS A 56 5.63 -4.19 -21.43
C LYS A 56 4.12 -4.20 -21.69
N ALA A 57 3.32 -3.67 -20.76
CA ALA A 57 1.87 -3.58 -20.95
C ALA A 57 1.48 -2.66 -22.11
N LEU A 58 2.18 -1.54 -22.29
CA LEU A 58 1.96 -0.62 -23.42
C LEU A 58 2.36 -1.26 -24.76
N GLU A 59 3.48 -1.99 -24.79
CA GLU A 59 3.93 -2.74 -25.97
C GLU A 59 2.94 -3.85 -26.36
N GLU A 60 2.28 -4.48 -25.38
CA GLU A 60 1.18 -5.43 -25.57
C GLU A 60 -0.15 -4.76 -25.99
N GLY A 61 -0.18 -3.44 -26.19
CA GLY A 61 -1.36 -2.70 -26.60
C GLY A 61 -2.38 -2.43 -25.48
N LYS A 62 -2.01 -2.62 -24.20
CA LYS A 62 -2.92 -2.32 -23.09
C LYS A 62 -3.09 -0.81 -22.91
N THR A 63 -4.32 -0.39 -22.66
CA THR A 63 -4.65 1.00 -22.39
C THR A 63 -4.45 1.35 -20.92
N ILE A 64 -3.51 2.25 -20.63
CA ILE A 64 -3.34 2.87 -19.32
C ILE A 64 -4.09 4.21 -19.30
N ASN A 65 -5.14 4.30 -18.48
CA ASN A 65 -6.00 5.49 -18.39
C ASN A 65 -5.60 6.44 -17.24
N SER A 66 -4.93 5.92 -16.21
CA SER A 66 -4.43 6.70 -15.08
C SER A 66 -3.10 6.10 -14.64
N VAL A 67 -2.01 6.85 -14.87
CA VAL A 67 -0.65 6.41 -14.50
C VAL A 67 -0.53 6.24 -12.99
N SER A 68 -1.04 7.18 -12.22
CA SER A 68 -1.04 7.14 -10.76
C SER A 68 -1.77 5.91 -10.18
N GLY A 69 -2.93 5.54 -10.76
CA GLY A 69 -3.68 4.35 -10.37
C GLY A 69 -3.00 3.06 -10.81
N TRP A 70 -2.47 3.05 -12.04
CA TRP A 70 -1.75 1.92 -12.62
C TRP A 70 -0.48 1.57 -11.83
N ILE A 71 0.33 2.57 -11.48
CA ILE A 71 1.57 2.37 -10.72
C ILE A 71 1.24 1.78 -9.34
N ARG A 72 0.27 2.36 -8.61
CA ARG A 72 -0.11 1.83 -7.27
C ARG A 72 -0.62 0.40 -7.34
N GLY A 73 -1.47 0.09 -8.32
CA GLY A 73 -1.98 -1.27 -8.53
C GLY A 73 -0.88 -2.26 -8.88
N THR A 74 0.00 -1.88 -9.81
CA THR A 74 1.13 -2.71 -10.26
C THR A 74 2.14 -2.93 -9.14
N ALA A 75 2.46 -1.88 -8.37
CA ALA A 75 3.34 -1.95 -7.22
C ALA A 75 2.81 -2.92 -6.16
N TYR A 76 1.53 -2.80 -5.79
CA TYR A 76 0.89 -3.71 -4.85
C TYR A 76 0.95 -5.17 -5.33
N ASN A 77 0.60 -5.41 -6.60
CA ASN A 77 0.63 -6.75 -7.17
C ASN A 77 2.03 -7.35 -7.16
N TYR A 78 3.05 -6.56 -7.54
CA TYR A 78 4.43 -7.01 -7.52
C TYR A 78 4.92 -7.31 -6.09
N ILE A 79 4.65 -6.43 -5.12
CA ILE A 79 4.99 -6.67 -3.70
C ILE A 79 4.31 -7.95 -3.19
N ARG A 80 3.04 -8.19 -3.57
CA ARG A 80 2.32 -9.41 -3.21
C ARG A 80 2.95 -10.65 -3.85
N GLU A 81 3.40 -10.57 -5.10
CA GLU A 81 4.16 -11.66 -5.75
C GLU A 81 5.47 -11.95 -5.02
N LEU A 82 6.23 -10.92 -4.63
CA LEU A 82 7.46 -11.06 -3.84
C LEU A 82 7.19 -11.74 -2.50
N SER A 83 6.10 -11.35 -1.83
CA SER A 83 5.68 -11.97 -0.57
C SER A 83 5.36 -13.46 -0.76
N ARG A 84 4.61 -13.81 -1.82
CA ARG A 84 4.30 -15.21 -2.14
C ARG A 84 5.55 -16.03 -2.48
N LYS A 85 6.53 -15.43 -3.18
CA LYS A 85 7.82 -16.08 -3.44
C LYS A 85 8.57 -16.31 -2.13
N LYS A 86 8.65 -15.32 -1.24
CA LYS A 86 9.24 -15.46 0.09
C LYS A 86 8.58 -16.56 0.93
N SER A 87 7.25 -16.67 0.91
CA SER A 87 6.54 -17.74 1.63
C SER A 87 6.80 -19.12 1.05
N LYS A 88 6.99 -19.23 -0.28
CA LYS A 88 7.40 -20.48 -0.93
C LYS A 88 8.85 -20.85 -0.62
N THR A 89 9.76 -19.88 -0.55
CA THR A 89 11.17 -20.13 -0.19
C THR A 89 11.34 -20.41 1.31
N LYS A 90 10.47 -19.86 2.17
CA LYS A 90 10.44 -20.16 3.61
C LYS A 90 10.14 -21.62 3.96
N SER A 91 9.58 -22.43 3.05
CA SER A 91 9.49 -23.88 3.29
C SER A 91 10.84 -24.60 3.11
N PHE A 92 11.91 -23.88 2.72
CA PHE A 92 13.25 -24.40 2.46
C PHE A 92 14.36 -23.65 3.23
N GLU A 93 14.15 -22.38 3.58
CA GLU A 93 15.14 -21.52 4.25
C GLU A 93 14.75 -21.17 5.69
N GLU A 94 14.71 -22.17 6.58
CA GLU A 94 14.82 -21.98 8.04
C GLU A 94 16.31 -21.93 8.46
N LEU A 95 17.17 -21.19 7.76
CA LEU A 95 18.59 -21.05 8.13
C LEU A 95 19.13 -19.70 7.71
N SER A 96 19.05 -18.70 8.60
CA SER A 96 20.09 -17.67 8.83
C SER A 96 19.48 -16.44 9.49
N GLU A 97 19.44 -16.47 10.82
CA GLU A 97 19.40 -15.28 11.65
C GLU A 97 20.80 -14.66 11.67
N LYS A 98 20.94 -13.41 11.20
CA LYS A 98 21.88 -12.44 11.76
C LYS A 98 21.70 -11.05 11.12
N GLU A 99 21.94 -10.03 11.95
CA GLU A 99 22.28 -8.65 11.57
C GLU A 99 21.15 -7.59 11.51
N SER A 100 20.46 -7.44 12.64
CA SER A 100 19.86 -6.16 13.03
C SER A 100 20.93 -5.23 13.63
N LYS A 101 21.50 -4.30 12.83
CA LYS A 101 22.26 -3.16 13.39
C LYS A 101 22.26 -1.85 12.59
N TYR A 102 21.60 -1.79 11.42
CA TYR A 102 21.72 -0.61 10.53
C TYR A 102 20.50 0.33 10.48
N VAL A 103 19.38 0.00 11.13
CA VAL A 103 18.10 0.73 10.95
C VAL A 103 18.02 2.06 11.73
N THR A 104 18.81 2.24 12.79
CA THR A 104 18.65 3.42 13.67
C THR A 104 19.31 4.70 13.13
N LYS A 105 20.23 4.63 12.15
CA LYS A 105 21.04 5.80 11.75
C LYS A 105 20.39 6.67 10.67
N SER A 106 19.51 6.13 9.83
CA SER A 106 18.87 6.87 8.72
C SER A 106 17.60 7.63 9.11
N PHE A 107 17.02 7.37 10.29
CA PHE A 107 15.84 8.10 10.78
C PHE A 107 16.20 9.45 11.44
N ASN A 108 17.41 9.58 11.99
CA ASN A 108 17.84 10.78 12.72
C ASN A 108 18.43 11.88 11.84
N LEU A 109 18.79 11.60 10.58
CA LEU A 109 19.36 12.60 9.66
C LEU A 109 18.32 13.45 8.92
N LEU A 110 17.02 13.16 9.09
CA LEU A 110 15.92 13.90 8.45
C LEU A 110 15.18 14.84 9.42
N GLN A 111 15.56 14.92 10.70
CA GLN A 111 14.85 15.73 11.70
C GLN A 111 15.29 17.21 11.77
N GLN A 112 16.11 17.70 10.83
CA GLN A 112 16.62 19.09 10.89
C GLN A 112 15.86 20.11 10.03
N ASP A 113 14.77 19.73 9.38
CA ASP A 113 13.87 20.69 8.71
C ASP A 113 12.57 20.83 9.50
N GLY A 114 12.28 22.03 10.02
CA GLY A 114 11.04 22.34 10.76
C GLY A 114 9.75 22.01 9.99
N THR A 115 9.84 21.94 8.66
CA THR A 115 8.73 21.53 7.77
C THR A 115 8.39 20.04 7.87
N LEU A 116 9.33 19.19 8.30
CA LEU A 116 9.11 17.75 8.48
C LEU A 116 8.45 17.44 9.83
N GLN A 117 8.73 18.24 10.86
CA GLN A 117 8.07 18.11 12.16
C GLN A 117 6.56 18.39 12.05
N ASP A 118 6.19 19.48 11.36
CA ASP A 118 4.78 19.81 11.09
C ASP A 118 4.08 18.71 10.26
N ARG A 119 4.78 18.13 9.29
CA ARG A 119 4.26 17.01 8.50
C ARG A 119 4.09 15.75 9.34
N PHE A 120 5.03 15.47 10.26
CA PHE A 120 4.97 14.31 11.15
C PHE A 120 3.79 14.43 12.12
N GLU A 121 3.58 15.60 12.70
CA GLU A 121 2.46 15.89 13.59
C GLU A 121 1.11 15.79 12.85
N GLN A 122 1.02 16.34 11.64
CA GLN A 122 -0.18 16.16 10.79
C GLN A 122 -0.46 14.70 10.42
N VAL A 123 0.58 13.88 10.24
CA VAL A 123 0.42 12.45 9.98
C VAL A 123 -0.06 11.72 11.23
N ASN A 124 0.52 12.01 12.40
CA ASN A 124 0.11 11.40 13.67
C ASN A 124 -1.34 11.73 14.02
N ASN A 125 -1.76 12.99 13.87
CA ASN A 125 -3.15 13.41 14.12
C ASN A 125 -4.12 12.66 13.20
N LYS A 126 -3.75 12.43 11.94
CA LYS A 126 -4.57 11.62 11.00
C LYS A 126 -4.61 10.15 11.37
N ILE A 127 -3.53 9.59 11.91
CA ILE A 127 -3.46 8.21 12.38
C ILE A 127 -4.36 8.03 13.61
N GLU A 128 -4.34 8.98 14.55
CA GLU A 128 -5.21 8.97 15.73
C GLU A 128 -6.69 9.05 15.35
N LEU A 129 -7.06 9.99 14.49
CA LEU A 129 -8.43 10.11 13.95
C LEU A 129 -8.88 8.81 13.27
N LEU A 130 -8.00 8.19 12.48
CA LEU A 130 -8.29 6.91 11.84
C LEU A 130 -8.48 5.79 12.87
N ASN A 131 -7.65 5.73 13.91
CA ASN A 131 -7.76 4.74 14.98
C ASN A 131 -9.09 4.88 15.73
N GLU A 132 -9.54 6.10 16.01
CA GLU A 132 -10.84 6.35 16.63
C GLU A 132 -12.00 5.95 15.72
N ALA A 133 -11.93 6.30 14.43
CA ALA A 133 -12.93 5.89 13.44
C ALA A 133 -12.98 4.35 13.29
N LEU A 134 -11.84 3.67 13.33
CA LEU A 134 -11.76 2.21 13.28
C LEU A 134 -12.44 1.55 14.49
N LYS A 135 -12.33 2.13 15.70
CA LYS A 135 -13.02 1.62 16.90
C LYS A 135 -14.55 1.65 16.77
N LYS A 136 -15.10 2.55 15.93
CA LYS A 136 -16.55 2.65 15.68
C LYS A 136 -17.07 1.61 14.69
N LEU A 137 -16.20 0.88 13.98
CA LEU A 137 -16.61 -0.20 13.09
C LEU A 137 -16.98 -1.46 13.87
N THR A 138 -17.90 -2.24 13.32
CA THR A 138 -18.25 -3.57 13.88
C THR A 138 -17.09 -4.55 13.73
N LEU A 139 -17.06 -5.60 14.56
CA LEU A 139 -16.01 -6.62 14.53
C LEU A 139 -15.88 -7.31 13.16
N GLU A 140 -17.00 -7.58 12.48
CA GLU A 140 -16.99 -8.16 11.13
C GLU A 140 -16.37 -7.20 10.10
N GLU A 141 -16.70 -5.91 10.17
CA GLU A 141 -16.16 -4.90 9.26
C GLU A 141 -14.65 -4.73 9.47
N GLN A 142 -14.20 -4.72 10.73
CA GLN A 142 -12.78 -4.68 11.07
C GLN A 142 -12.03 -5.92 10.56
N LYS A 143 -12.59 -7.12 10.74
CA LYS A 143 -12.02 -8.37 10.22
C LYS A 143 -11.89 -8.34 8.70
N LEU A 144 -12.95 -7.96 7.98
CA LEU A 144 -12.92 -7.86 6.53
C LEU A 144 -11.85 -6.86 6.05
N LEU A 145 -11.73 -5.71 6.74
CA LEU A 145 -10.69 -4.72 6.45
C LEU A 145 -9.30 -5.25 6.75
N ASN A 146 -9.12 -6.00 7.84
CA ASN A 146 -7.87 -6.64 8.20
C ASN A 146 -7.45 -7.66 7.13
N TYR A 147 -8.32 -8.61 6.78
CA TYR A 147 -8.06 -9.58 5.73
C TYR A 147 -7.69 -8.91 4.41
N LYS A 148 -8.40 -7.85 4.05
CA LYS A 148 -8.21 -7.20 2.76
C LYS A 148 -7.02 -6.25 2.71
N GLU A 149 -6.88 -5.38 3.69
CA GLU A 149 -5.92 -4.28 3.69
C GLU A 149 -4.64 -4.58 4.46
N ILE A 150 -4.69 -5.44 5.48
CA ILE A 150 -3.54 -5.78 6.34
C ILE A 150 -2.94 -7.13 5.93
N GLN A 151 -3.75 -8.15 5.69
CA GLN A 151 -3.26 -9.46 5.22
C GLN A 151 -3.17 -9.54 3.69
N GLY A 152 -3.77 -8.59 2.98
CA GLY A 152 -3.64 -8.46 1.53
C GLY A 152 -4.34 -9.57 0.71
N LEU A 153 -5.27 -10.29 1.33
CA LEU A 153 -5.99 -11.38 0.68
C LEU A 153 -6.78 -10.87 -0.55
N SER A 154 -6.81 -11.71 -1.59
CA SER A 154 -7.70 -11.52 -2.74
C SER A 154 -9.15 -11.78 -2.33
N TRP A 155 -10.09 -11.30 -3.14
CA TRP A 155 -11.51 -11.52 -2.84
C TRP A 155 -11.91 -13.00 -2.89
N GLN A 156 -11.22 -13.79 -3.73
CA GLN A 156 -11.41 -15.24 -3.77
C GLN A 156 -10.85 -15.92 -2.52
N GLU A 157 -9.68 -15.50 -2.05
CA GLU A 157 -9.10 -16.02 -0.79
C GLU A 157 -9.99 -15.68 0.42
N ILE A 158 -10.57 -14.47 0.46
CA ILE A 158 -11.51 -14.07 1.52
C ILE A 158 -12.80 -14.90 1.43
N GLN A 159 -13.34 -15.10 0.23
CA GLN A 159 -14.52 -15.95 0.03
C GLN A 159 -14.28 -17.39 0.51
N ASN A 160 -13.06 -17.92 0.40
CA ASN A 160 -12.76 -19.28 0.84
C ASN A 160 -12.67 -19.43 2.38
N LEU A 161 -12.79 -18.34 3.15
CA LEU A 161 -12.87 -18.41 4.62
C LEU A 161 -14.28 -18.83 5.04
N GLU A 162 -14.40 -19.66 6.08
CA GLU A 162 -15.70 -20.17 6.59
C GLU A 162 -16.72 -19.05 6.85
N GLU A 163 -16.27 -17.91 7.39
CA GLU A 163 -17.10 -16.74 7.69
C GLU A 163 -17.69 -16.06 6.42
N TYR A 164 -17.11 -16.27 5.23
CA TYR A 164 -17.46 -15.56 4.00
C TYR A 164 -17.78 -16.47 2.81
N GLN A 165 -17.87 -17.78 3.02
CA GLN A 165 -18.08 -18.79 1.97
C GLN A 165 -19.36 -18.60 1.16
N SER A 166 -20.41 -18.09 1.80
CA SER A 166 -21.69 -17.78 1.17
C SER A 166 -21.72 -16.42 0.43
N ILE A 167 -20.65 -15.61 0.53
CA ILE A 167 -20.64 -14.23 0.03
C ILE A 167 -19.78 -14.14 -1.23
N THR A 168 -20.35 -13.61 -2.31
CA THR A 168 -19.63 -13.44 -3.57
C THR A 168 -18.51 -12.38 -3.47
N PRO A 169 -17.43 -12.49 -4.28
CA PRO A 169 -16.36 -11.49 -4.33
C PRO A 169 -16.86 -10.07 -4.62
N SER A 170 -17.90 -9.95 -5.44
CA SER A 170 -18.55 -8.66 -5.75
C SER A 170 -19.24 -8.05 -4.53
N ALA A 171 -19.95 -8.87 -3.75
CA ALA A 171 -20.57 -8.44 -2.51
C ALA A 171 -19.52 -8.05 -1.45
N LEU A 172 -18.42 -8.79 -1.32
CA LEU A 172 -17.29 -8.42 -0.44
C LEU A 172 -16.69 -7.06 -0.82
N ARG A 173 -16.50 -6.79 -2.12
CA ARG A 173 -16.04 -5.48 -2.60
C ARG A 173 -17.01 -4.37 -2.21
N LYS A 174 -18.31 -4.53 -2.45
CA LYS A 174 -19.33 -3.53 -2.06
C LYS A 174 -19.39 -3.33 -0.54
N ARG A 175 -19.24 -4.40 0.26
CA ARG A 175 -19.15 -4.29 1.73
C ARG A 175 -17.97 -3.44 2.14
N LYS A 176 -16.77 -3.68 1.58
CA LYS A 176 -15.59 -2.83 1.83
C LYS A 176 -15.83 -1.36 1.44
N GLU A 177 -16.43 -1.10 0.28
CA GLU A 177 -16.74 0.28 -0.14
C GLU A 177 -17.63 1.00 0.88
N ARG A 178 -18.64 0.32 1.41
CA ARG A 178 -19.51 0.87 2.48
C ARG A 178 -18.74 1.11 3.77
N ILE A 179 -17.84 0.21 4.16
CA ILE A 179 -16.98 0.38 5.34
C ILE A 179 -16.08 1.60 5.19
N ILE A 180 -15.45 1.77 4.02
CA ILE A 180 -14.62 2.95 3.73
C ILE A 180 -15.46 4.24 3.78
N LYS A 181 -16.70 4.19 3.25
CA LYS A 181 -17.62 5.34 3.33
C LYS A 181 -17.92 5.71 4.79
N LYS A 182 -18.25 4.73 5.63
CA LYS A 182 -18.45 4.94 7.09
C LYS A 182 -17.20 5.51 7.77
N LEU A 183 -16.01 4.98 7.45
CA LEU A 183 -14.76 5.51 8.02
C LEU A 183 -14.54 6.98 7.65
N ARG A 184 -14.84 7.37 6.41
CA ARG A 184 -14.75 8.78 6.00
C ARG A 184 -15.75 9.64 6.77
N GLU A 185 -17.00 9.21 6.88
CA GLU A 185 -18.03 9.92 7.64
C GLU A 185 -17.60 10.11 9.11
N PHE A 186 -17.04 9.06 9.75
CA PHE A 186 -16.51 9.19 11.10
C PHE A 186 -15.32 10.14 11.19
N CYS A 187 -14.35 10.05 10.29
CA CYS A 187 -13.22 10.98 10.27
C CYS A 187 -13.67 12.43 10.06
N HIS A 188 -14.67 12.69 9.20
CA HIS A 188 -15.22 14.03 9.01
C HIS A 188 -15.97 14.53 10.25
N SER A 189 -16.77 13.67 10.89
CA SER A 189 -17.51 14.04 12.11
C SER A 189 -16.62 14.36 13.32
N ILE A 190 -15.39 13.85 13.37
CA ILE A 190 -14.44 14.12 14.46
C ILE A 190 -13.68 15.44 14.22
N VAL A 191 -13.59 15.92 12.97
CA VAL A 191 -12.92 17.18 12.61
C VAL A 191 -13.83 18.41 12.82
N GLU A 192 -15.14 18.21 12.98
CA GLU A 192 -16.13 19.29 13.22
C GLU A 192 -16.48 19.51 14.71
N ILE A 193 -15.71 18.95 15.65
CA ILE A 193 -15.82 19.19 17.10
C ILE A 193 -14.57 19.95 17.55
#